data_AF-A0A379WM01-F1
#
_entry.id   AF-A0A379WM01-F1
#
_cell.length_a   1.000
_cell.length_b   1.000
_cell.length_c   1.000
_cell.angle_alpha   90.00
_cell.angle_beta   90.00
_cell.angle_gamma   90.00
#
_symmetry.space_group_name_H-M   'P 1'
#
loop_
_entity.id
_entity.type
_entity.pdbx_description
1 polymer ?
#
loop_
_entity_poly.entity_id
_entity_poly.type
_entity_poly.pdbx_seq_one_letter_code
_entity_poly.pdbx_strand_id
1 'polypeptide(L)'
;MMNDSFCRIIAGEIQANAGQVEAAVRLLDEGNTVPFIARYRKEITGGLDDTQLRNLETRLGYLRELEDRRQAILKSISEQGKLTDELAGAINATLSKTELEDLYLPINLNAAPVDKSPLKPALSRWPICSGTSRPTILTWKRQSTLMATKAWRTRKPRSTAHATF
;
A
#
# COMPACT_ATOMS: atom_id res chain seq x y z
N MET A 1 9.81 19.78 -19.58
CA MET A 1 10.78 20.03 -18.49
C MET A 1 10.26 19.38 -17.20
N MET A 2 10.37 18.05 -17.11
CA MET A 2 10.12 17.28 -15.87
C MET A 2 11.45 16.97 -15.16
N ASN A 3 12.54 16.95 -15.92
CA ASN A 3 13.89 16.75 -15.40
C ASN A 3 14.34 17.90 -14.48
N ASP A 4 13.84 19.13 -14.67
CA ASP A 4 14.32 20.31 -13.96
C ASP A 4 14.03 20.26 -12.45
N SER A 5 12.84 19.81 -12.05
CA SER A 5 12.48 19.64 -10.63
C SER A 5 13.31 18.54 -9.98
N PHE A 6 13.49 17.40 -10.67
CA PHE A 6 14.34 16.31 -10.21
C PHE A 6 15.81 16.73 -10.08
N CYS A 7 16.34 17.45 -11.08
CA CYS A 7 17.71 17.96 -11.07
C CYS A 7 17.93 18.88 -9.86
N ARG A 8 16.95 19.72 -9.50
CA ARG A 8 17.05 20.60 -8.32
C ARG A 8 17.02 19.82 -7.00
N ILE A 9 16.18 18.80 -6.89
CA ILE A 9 16.12 17.94 -5.69
C ILE A 9 17.45 17.20 -5.52
N ILE A 10 17.90 16.51 -6.58
CA ILE A 10 19.14 15.74 -6.56
C ILE A 10 20.35 16.63 -6.32
N ALA A 11 20.40 17.82 -6.93
CA ALA A 11 21.47 18.80 -6.71
C ALA A 11 21.65 19.16 -5.22
N GLY A 12 20.54 19.31 -4.49
CA GLY A 12 20.57 19.54 -3.05
C GLY A 12 21.08 18.34 -2.26
N GLU A 13 20.78 17.12 -2.70
CA GLU A 13 21.21 15.88 -2.03
C GLU A 13 22.70 15.57 -2.23
N ILE A 14 23.23 15.80 -3.43
CA ILE A 14 24.64 15.48 -3.78
C ILE A 14 25.60 16.67 -3.64
N GLN A 15 25.10 17.84 -3.20
CA GLN A 15 25.86 19.09 -3.08
C GLN A 15 26.49 19.54 -4.40
N ALA A 16 25.77 19.40 -5.51
CA ALA A 16 26.20 19.82 -6.83
C ALA A 16 25.30 20.92 -7.40
N ASN A 17 25.71 21.55 -8.49
CA ASN A 17 24.86 22.49 -9.20
C ASN A 17 23.81 21.73 -10.05
N ALA A 18 22.59 22.27 -10.12
CA ALA A 18 21.52 21.71 -10.95
C ALA A 18 21.93 21.55 -12.43
N GLY A 19 22.75 22.47 -12.97
CA GLY A 19 23.27 22.35 -14.33
C GLY A 19 24.25 21.19 -14.53
N GLN A 20 25.04 20.85 -13.51
CA GLN A 20 25.94 19.68 -13.54
C GLN A 20 25.13 18.38 -13.50
N VAL A 21 24.10 18.35 -12.65
CA VAL A 21 23.16 17.22 -12.55
C VAL A 21 22.44 17.04 -13.88
N GLU A 22 21.91 18.11 -14.49
CA GLU A 22 21.22 18.03 -15.77
C GLU A 22 22.13 17.46 -16.88
N ALA A 23 23.39 17.91 -16.95
CA ALA A 23 24.36 17.37 -17.89
C ALA A 23 24.62 15.87 -17.64
N ALA A 24 24.75 15.45 -16.39
CA ALA A 24 24.92 14.03 -16.04
C ALA A 24 23.68 13.20 -16.38
N VAL A 25 22.46 13.72 -16.14
CA VAL A 25 21.20 13.06 -16.51
C VAL A 25 21.12 12.83 -18.01
N ARG A 26 21.46 13.84 -18.82
CA ARG A 26 21.47 13.71 -20.29
C ARG A 26 22.40 12.59 -20.75
N LEU A 27 23.61 12.51 -20.17
CA LEU A 27 24.56 11.45 -20.49
C LEU A 27 24.05 10.06 -20.08
N LEU A 28 23.40 9.93 -18.93
CA LEU A 28 22.78 8.68 -18.49
C LEU A 28 21.62 8.28 -19.41
N ASP A 29 20.82 9.24 -19.85
CA ASP A 29 19.69 9.01 -20.78
C ASP A 29 20.16 8.60 -22.18
N GLU A 30 21.34 9.05 -22.61
CA GLU A 30 22.03 8.57 -23.82
C GLU A 30 22.56 7.14 -23.70
N GLY A 31 22.44 6.51 -22.51
CA GLY A 31 22.87 5.14 -22.24
C GLY A 31 24.34 5.03 -21.82
N ASN A 32 24.98 6.13 -21.43
CA ASN A 32 26.33 6.07 -20.86
C ASN A 32 26.27 5.50 -19.43
N THR A 33 27.26 4.69 -19.05
CA THR A 33 27.35 4.14 -17.69
C THR A 33 28.07 5.10 -16.75
N VAL A 34 27.74 5.07 -15.45
CA VAL A 34 28.41 5.87 -14.42
C VAL A 34 29.95 5.82 -14.48
N PRO A 35 30.61 4.64 -14.51
CA PRO A 35 32.08 4.59 -14.57
C PRO A 35 32.64 5.18 -15.87
N PHE A 36 31.90 5.14 -16.99
CA PHE A 36 32.30 5.78 -18.24
C PHE A 36 32.22 7.31 -18.12
N ILE A 37 31.14 7.83 -17.57
CA ILE A 37 30.95 9.28 -17.36
C ILE A 37 32.05 9.83 -16.44
N ALA A 38 32.29 9.17 -15.30
CA ALA A 38 33.27 9.57 -14.31
C ALA A 38 34.71 9.65 -14.88
N ARG A 39 35.05 8.77 -15.84
CA ARG A 39 36.40 8.69 -16.43
C ARG A 39 36.57 9.54 -17.68
N TYR A 40 35.58 9.60 -18.56
CA TYR A 40 35.73 10.14 -19.92
C TYR A 40 34.85 11.35 -20.23
N ARG A 41 33.96 11.74 -19.30
CA ARG A 41 33.01 12.85 -19.48
C ARG A 41 33.00 13.82 -18.29
N LYS A 42 34.07 13.84 -17.51
CA LYS A 42 34.23 14.69 -16.33
C LYS A 42 34.12 16.20 -16.64
N GLU A 43 34.62 16.62 -17.80
CA GLU A 43 34.54 18.01 -18.24
C GLU A 43 33.11 18.46 -18.54
N ILE A 44 32.25 17.54 -18.98
CA ILE A 44 30.86 17.84 -19.34
C ILE A 44 29.99 17.96 -18.09
N THR A 45 30.22 17.09 -17.10
CA THR A 45 29.51 17.11 -15.82
C THR A 45 30.06 18.13 -14.84
N GLY A 46 31.11 18.88 -15.22
CA GLY A 46 31.74 19.88 -14.37
C GLY A 46 32.46 19.29 -13.15
N GLY A 47 32.96 18.06 -13.26
CA GLY A 47 33.84 17.48 -12.25
C GLY A 47 33.22 16.50 -11.25
N LEU A 48 31.96 16.07 -11.43
CA LEU A 48 31.28 15.13 -10.52
C LEU A 48 32.10 13.84 -10.31
N ASP A 49 32.19 13.40 -9.05
CA ASP A 49 32.86 12.17 -8.65
C ASP A 49 31.98 10.91 -8.77
N ASP A 50 32.62 9.73 -8.83
CA ASP A 50 31.95 8.44 -9.05
C ASP A 50 30.86 8.18 -7.99
N THR A 51 31.12 8.52 -6.73
CA THR A 51 30.15 8.38 -5.64
C THR A 51 28.92 9.27 -5.86
N GLN A 52 29.12 10.54 -6.25
CA GLN A 52 28.02 11.45 -6.57
C GLN A 52 27.20 10.95 -7.75
N LEU A 53 27.84 10.46 -8.81
CA LEU A 53 27.16 9.93 -9.99
C LEU A 53 26.33 8.68 -9.70
N ARG A 54 26.82 7.76 -8.85
CA ARG A 54 26.03 6.59 -8.41
C ARG A 54 24.82 6.98 -7.57
N ASN A 55 25.00 7.94 -6.66
CA ASN A 55 23.91 8.48 -5.87
C ASN A 55 22.86 9.14 -6.77
N LEU A 56 23.30 9.95 -7.74
CA LEU A 56 22.44 10.57 -8.75
C LEU A 56 21.64 9.52 -9.51
N GLU A 57 22.30 8.49 -10.07
CA GLU A 57 21.63 7.42 -10.83
C GLU A 57 20.55 6.72 -9.99
N THR A 58 20.89 6.36 -8.76
CA THR A 58 19.96 5.69 -7.82
C THR A 58 18.75 6.58 -7.50
N ARG A 59 19.00 7.85 -7.16
CA ARG A 59 17.94 8.80 -6.78
C ARG A 59 17.06 9.17 -7.96
N LEU A 60 17.65 9.33 -9.14
CA LEU A 60 16.92 9.58 -10.37
C LEU A 60 16.00 8.43 -10.73
N GLY A 61 16.48 7.18 -10.64
CA GLY A 61 15.64 6.00 -10.85
C GLY A 61 14.43 5.98 -9.91
N TYR A 62 14.65 6.22 -8.62
CA TYR A 62 13.58 6.30 -7.63
C TYR A 62 12.53 7.36 -7.96
N LEU A 63 12.96 8.58 -8.33
CA LEU A 63 12.05 9.68 -8.66
C LEU A 63 11.23 9.39 -9.92
N ARG A 64 11.84 8.75 -10.94
CA ARG A 64 11.12 8.32 -12.16
C ARG A 64 10.08 7.26 -11.84
N GLU A 65 10.42 6.24 -11.05
CA GLU A 65 9.47 5.21 -10.65
C GLU A 65 8.28 5.77 -9.84
N LEU A 66 8.55 6.73 -8.94
CA LEU A 66 7.50 7.42 -8.18
C LEU A 66 6.57 8.20 -9.11
N GLU A 67 7.14 8.92 -10.08
CA GLU A 67 6.38 9.68 -11.07
C GLU A 67 5.54 8.80 -11.99
N ASP A 68 6.10 7.68 -12.47
CA ASP A 68 5.38 6.70 -13.29
C ASP A 68 4.17 6.13 -12.53
N ARG A 69 4.35 5.83 -11.23
CA ARG A 69 3.26 5.37 -10.36
C ARG A 69 2.21 6.46 -10.15
N ARG A 70 2.63 7.69 -9.92
CA ARG A 70 1.73 8.85 -9.79
C ARG A 70 0.86 9.01 -11.03
N GLN A 71 1.45 8.92 -12.22
CA GLN A 71 0.72 9.02 -13.49
C GLN A 71 -0.25 7.86 -13.70
N ALA A 72 0.14 6.63 -13.34
CA ALA A 72 -0.74 5.47 -13.44
C ALA A 72 -1.99 5.62 -12.55
N ILE A 73 -1.82 6.11 -11.32
CA ILE A 73 -2.91 6.38 -10.38
C ILE A 73 -3.82 7.50 -10.90
N LEU A 74 -3.25 8.61 -11.37
CA LEU A 74 -4.03 9.72 -11.94
C LEU A 74 -4.88 9.26 -13.13
N LYS A 75 -4.33 8.41 -14.02
CA LYS A 75 -5.08 7.80 -15.13
C LYS A 75 -6.19 6.89 -14.64
N SER A 76 -5.92 6.02 -13.66
CA SER A 76 -6.96 5.13 -13.11
C SER A 76 -8.11 5.90 -12.46
N ILE A 77 -7.81 6.99 -11.75
CA ILE A 77 -8.83 7.84 -11.11
C ILE A 77 -9.62 8.65 -12.16
N SER A 78 -8.95 9.12 -13.22
CA SER A 78 -9.62 9.87 -14.29
C SER A 78 -10.57 8.98 -15.10
N GLU A 79 -10.18 7.72 -15.37
CA GLU A 79 -11.04 6.71 -16.01
C GLU A 79 -12.30 6.41 -15.19
N GLN A 80 -12.22 6.50 -13.86
CA GLN A 80 -13.38 6.36 -12.97
C GLN A 80 -14.24 7.62 -12.88
N GLY A 81 -13.80 8.75 -13.44
CA GLY A 81 -14.50 10.04 -13.35
C GLY A 81 -14.55 10.63 -11.93
N LYS A 82 -13.71 10.13 -11.01
CA LYS A 82 -13.65 10.59 -9.59
C LYS A 82 -12.51 11.59 -9.35
N LEU A 83 -11.89 12.09 -10.41
CA LEU A 83 -10.76 13.00 -10.30
C LEU A 83 -11.24 14.40 -9.91
N THR A 84 -11.00 14.77 -8.65
CA THR A 84 -11.21 16.13 -8.14
C THR A 84 -9.90 16.90 -8.16
N ASP A 85 -9.97 18.22 -8.33
CA ASP A 85 -8.77 19.09 -8.34
C ASP A 85 -8.01 19.04 -7.01
N GLU A 86 -8.74 18.90 -5.89
CA GLU A 86 -8.16 18.74 -4.55
C GLU A 86 -7.35 17.45 -4.43
N LEU A 87 -7.89 16.34 -4.95
CA LEU A 87 -7.23 15.04 -4.94
C LEU A 87 -6.01 15.02 -5.87
N ALA A 88 -6.13 15.62 -7.06
CA ALA A 88 -5.01 15.79 -7.97
C ALA A 88 -3.89 16.61 -7.30
N GLY A 89 -4.24 17.69 -6.60
CA GLY A 89 -3.30 18.48 -5.81
C GLY A 89 -2.60 17.66 -4.74
N ALA A 90 -3.34 16.86 -3.97
CA ALA A 90 -2.80 15.98 -2.93
C ALA A 90 -1.83 14.94 -3.51
N ILE A 91 -2.18 14.30 -4.63
CA ILE A 91 -1.35 13.31 -5.33
C ILE A 91 -0.08 13.95 -5.91
N ASN A 92 -0.13 15.22 -6.31
CA ASN A 92 1.03 15.92 -6.85
C ASN A 92 2.01 16.39 -5.77
N ALA A 93 1.53 16.54 -4.53
CA ALA A 93 2.32 17.00 -3.40
C ALA A 93 3.05 15.87 -2.66
N THR A 94 2.67 14.61 -2.87
CA THR A 94 3.29 13.47 -2.19
C THR A 94 4.69 13.18 -2.71
N LEU A 95 5.62 12.96 -1.76
CA LEU A 95 7.02 12.65 -2.04
C LEU A 95 7.38 11.19 -1.71
N SER A 96 6.43 10.45 -1.15
CA SER A 96 6.61 9.06 -0.71
C SER A 96 5.70 8.12 -1.47
N LYS A 97 6.27 6.99 -1.90
CA LYS A 97 5.53 5.91 -2.57
C LYS A 97 4.43 5.33 -1.66
N THR A 98 4.68 5.22 -0.35
CA THR A 98 3.69 4.66 0.58
C THR A 98 2.48 5.57 0.71
N GLU A 99 2.71 6.88 0.87
CA GLU A 99 1.63 7.87 0.97
C GLU A 99 0.80 7.92 -0.31
N LEU A 100 1.46 7.79 -1.46
CA LEU A 100 0.80 7.72 -2.78
C LEU A 100 -0.16 6.52 -2.88
N GLU A 101 0.25 5.35 -2.40
CA GLU A 101 -0.61 4.15 -2.37
C GLU A 101 -1.76 4.33 -1.36
N ASP A 102 -1.47 4.86 -0.16
CA ASP A 102 -2.48 5.11 0.88
C ASP A 102 -3.61 6.04 0.39
N LEU A 103 -3.30 7.03 -0.43
CA LEU A 103 -4.29 7.90 -1.09
C LEU A 103 -5.14 7.18 -2.13
N TYR A 104 -4.58 6.15 -2.77
CA TYR A 104 -5.23 5.40 -3.84
C TYR A 104 -6.14 4.26 -3.33
N LEU A 105 -5.77 3.61 -2.21
CA LEU A 105 -6.56 2.55 -1.55
C LEU A 105 -8.07 2.82 -1.48
N PRO A 106 -8.54 3.97 -0.96
CA PRO A 106 -9.96 4.24 -0.77
C PRO A 106 -10.73 4.49 -2.07
N ILE A 107 -10.05 4.77 -3.19
CA ILE A 107 -10.71 5.06 -4.48
C ILE A 107 -10.97 3.77 -5.25
N ASN A 108 -10.00 2.85 -5.23
CA ASN A 108 -10.07 1.57 -5.94
C ASN A 108 -11.07 0.61 -5.28
N LEU A 109 -11.08 0.57 -3.95
CA LEU A 109 -12.17 -0.04 -3.23
C LEU A 109 -13.37 0.90 -3.42
N ASN A 110 -14.49 0.41 -3.98
CA ASN A 110 -15.78 1.09 -3.85
C ASN A 110 -16.15 1.07 -2.35
N ALA A 111 -15.45 1.87 -1.57
CA ALA A 111 -15.39 1.74 -0.14
C ALA A 111 -16.72 2.25 0.40
N ALA A 112 -17.57 1.29 0.77
CA ALA A 112 -18.59 1.55 1.78
C ALA A 112 -17.90 2.21 2.98
N PRO A 113 -18.54 3.20 3.64
CA PRO A 113 -17.88 4.02 4.66
C PRO A 113 -17.22 3.11 5.70
N VAL A 114 -15.89 3.16 5.79
CA VAL A 114 -15.17 2.51 6.88
C VAL A 114 -15.44 3.36 8.11
N ASP A 115 -16.51 3.03 8.83
CA ASP A 115 -16.80 3.59 10.15
C ASP A 115 -15.61 3.28 11.07
N LYS A 116 -14.72 4.25 11.25
CA LYS A 116 -13.66 4.22 12.27
C LYS A 116 -14.20 4.63 13.64
N SER A 117 -15.49 4.42 13.93
CA SER A 117 -16.01 4.56 15.29
C SER A 117 -15.27 3.57 16.18
N PRO A 118 -14.68 4.02 17.29
CA PRO A 118 -14.21 3.10 18.30
C PRO A 118 -15.42 2.28 18.73
N LEU A 119 -15.29 0.95 18.65
CA LEU A 119 -16.28 -0.01 19.18
C LEU A 119 -16.70 0.48 20.57
N LYS A 120 -17.88 1.11 20.67
CA LYS A 120 -18.45 1.44 21.97
C LYS A 120 -18.67 0.09 22.64
N PRO A 121 -18.09 -0.18 23.82
CA PRO A 121 -18.39 -1.43 24.50
C PRO A 121 -19.90 -1.45 24.75
N ALA A 122 -20.57 -2.45 24.20
CA ALA A 122 -21.97 -2.75 24.48
C ALA A 122 -22.09 -3.25 25.93
N LEU A 123 -21.88 -2.35 26.89
CA LEU A 123 -21.95 -2.60 28.33
C LEU A 123 -22.70 -1.47 29.02
N SER A 124 -23.82 -1.01 28.44
CA SER A 124 -24.72 -0.09 29.13
C SER A 124 -26.19 -0.39 28.87
N ARG A 125 -26.58 -1.67 28.90
CA ARG A 125 -27.97 -2.09 29.12
C ARG A 125 -28.08 -3.56 29.51
N TRP A 126 -27.41 -3.98 30.58
CA TRP A 126 -27.85 -5.18 31.30
C TRP A 126 -28.89 -4.73 32.35
N PRO A 127 -30.08 -5.35 32.42
CA PRO A 127 -31.00 -5.04 33.50
C PRO A 127 -30.40 -5.52 34.81
N ILE A 128 -30.30 -4.61 35.77
CA ILE A 128 -29.97 -4.92 37.15
C ILE A 128 -31.19 -5.67 37.72
N CYS A 129 -31.16 -7.00 37.69
CA CYS A 129 -32.08 -7.82 38.46
C CYS A 129 -31.67 -7.77 39.93
N SER A 130 -32.14 -6.76 40.66
CA SER A 130 -32.13 -6.75 42.12
C SER A 130 -33.23 -7.69 42.62
N GLY A 131 -32.87 -8.91 42.98
CA GLY A 131 -33.80 -9.89 43.55
C GLY A 131 -33.06 -11.07 44.17
N THR A 132 -32.96 -11.04 45.49
CA THR A 132 -32.34 -12.01 46.39
C THR A 132 -32.81 -13.45 46.17
N SER A 133 -31.91 -14.36 45.77
CA SER A 133 -31.82 -15.75 46.29
C SER A 133 -30.60 -16.46 45.70
N ARG A 134 -29.66 -16.89 46.55
CA ARG A 134 -28.58 -17.83 46.18
C ARG A 134 -29.20 -19.21 45.96
N PRO A 135 -29.00 -19.91 44.82
CA PRO A 135 -29.30 -21.31 44.74
C PRO A 135 -28.08 -22.12 45.20
N THR A 136 -28.25 -22.84 46.30
CA THR A 136 -27.36 -23.92 46.73
C THR A 136 -27.33 -25.00 45.66
N ILE A 137 -26.14 -25.55 45.41
CA ILE A 137 -25.89 -26.71 44.56
C ILE A 137 -26.85 -27.83 45.00
N LEU A 138 -27.60 -28.40 44.06
CA LEU A 138 -28.60 -29.49 44.16
C LEU A 138 -30.04 -29.00 43.89
N THR A 139 -30.48 -29.16 42.64
CA THR A 139 -31.80 -29.69 42.19
C THR A 139 -32.20 -29.07 40.86
N TRP A 140 -31.72 -29.60 39.73
CA TRP A 140 -32.46 -29.50 38.46
C TRP A 140 -32.38 -30.85 37.74
N LYS A 141 -33.06 -31.83 38.35
CA LYS A 141 -33.57 -33.02 37.66
C LYS A 141 -35.01 -32.71 37.29
N ARG A 142 -35.38 -33.00 36.02
CA ARG A 142 -36.73 -32.92 35.42
C ARG A 142 -37.21 -31.54 34.96
N GLN A 143 -36.76 -31.15 33.76
CA GLN A 143 -37.66 -30.88 32.63
C GLN A 143 -37.02 -31.47 31.35
N SER A 144 -37.11 -32.80 31.27
CA SER A 144 -37.38 -33.52 30.02
C SER A 144 -38.53 -32.81 29.29
N THR A 145 -38.64 -32.69 27.97
CA THR A 145 -38.13 -33.44 26.83
C THR A 145 -38.91 -32.83 25.67
N LEU A 146 -38.26 -32.23 24.66
CA LEU A 146 -38.73 -32.24 23.27
C LEU A 146 -37.82 -31.33 22.43
N MET A 147 -37.29 -31.95 21.38
CA MET A 147 -36.61 -31.37 20.22
C MET A 147 -35.09 -31.15 20.30
N ALA A 148 -34.43 -32.09 19.61
CA ALA A 148 -33.29 -31.88 18.73
C ALA A 148 -31.89 -31.88 19.37
N THR A 149 -31.51 -33.04 19.90
CA THR A 149 -30.13 -33.52 19.77
C THR A 149 -30.03 -34.48 18.59
N LYS A 150 -28.87 -34.45 17.91
CA LYS A 150 -28.35 -35.34 16.86
C LYS A 150 -28.44 -34.83 15.41
N ALA A 151 -27.54 -33.90 15.09
CA ALA A 151 -26.97 -33.77 13.75
C ALA A 151 -25.44 -33.62 13.82
N TRP A 152 -24.77 -34.61 14.41
CA TRP A 152 -23.34 -34.86 14.18
C TRP A 152 -23.23 -36.31 13.73
N ARG A 153 -23.30 -36.52 12.41
CA ARG A 153 -23.06 -37.82 11.77
C ARG A 153 -22.01 -37.61 10.69
N THR A 154 -20.75 -37.67 11.09
CA THR A 154 -19.64 -38.02 10.21
C THR A 154 -19.61 -39.56 10.03
N ARG A 155 -19.08 -40.02 8.89
CA ARG A 155 -18.93 -41.43 8.40
C ARG A 155 -20.22 -42.06 7.86
N LYS A 156 -20.24 -42.75 6.71
CA LYS A 156 -19.29 -43.63 5.97
C LYS A 156 -19.98 -43.97 4.60
N PRO A 157 -19.54 -44.90 3.70
CA PRO A 157 -18.29 -45.68 3.60
C PRO A 157 -17.66 -45.76 2.17
N ARG A 158 -16.48 -46.38 2.13
CA ARG A 158 -15.80 -46.97 0.96
C ARG A 158 -16.59 -48.19 0.45
N SER A 159 -16.89 -48.25 -0.85
CA SER A 159 -17.43 -49.44 -1.53
C SER A 159 -16.35 -50.07 -2.41
N THR A 160 -16.21 -51.38 -2.28
CA THR A 160 -15.32 -52.27 -3.02
C THR A 160 -16.04 -52.93 -4.19
N ALA A 161 -15.33 -52.99 -5.33
CA ALA A 161 -15.33 -54.02 -6.39
C ALA A 161 -16.65 -54.40 -7.12
N HIS A 162 -16.60 -54.45 -8.46
CA HIS A 162 -16.83 -55.69 -9.23
C HIS A 162 -16.43 -55.52 -10.70
N ALA A 163 -15.71 -56.52 -11.21
CA ALA A 163 -15.37 -56.73 -12.61
C ALA A 163 -16.57 -57.26 -13.40
N THR A 164 -16.64 -56.99 -14.70
CA THR A 164 -17.35 -57.85 -15.66
C THR A 164 -16.77 -57.69 -17.07
N PHE A 165 -16.40 -58.85 -17.64
CA PHE A 165 -16.18 -59.26 -19.03
C PHE A 165 -15.26 -58.44 -19.95
#